data_AF-A0A0F2PGM6-F1
#
_entry.id   AF-A0A0F2PGM6-F1
#
_cell.length_a   1.000
_cell.length_b   1.000
_cell.length_c   1.000
_cell.angle_alpha   90.00
_cell.angle_beta   90.00
_cell.angle_gamma   90.00
#
_symmetry.space_group_name_H-M   'P 1'
#
loop_
_entity.id
_entity.type
_entity.pdbx_description
1 polymer ?
#
loop_
_entity_poly.entity_id
_entity_poly.type
_entity_poly.pdbx_seq_one_letter_code
_entity_poly.pdbx_strand_id
1 'polypeptide(L)'
;MDAAPFVTEANRTLVPIRFVSEALGAKVEWDADNRQVIIEDGDVTIVLPIETASVIVNGQTKALDAPATINNSRTFVPLRFVSEALGAQVDYYSTTQGITITR
;
A
#
# COMPACT_ATOMS: atom_id res chain seq x y z
N MET A 1 -2.11 18.14 1.76
CA MET A 1 -0.77 17.51 1.71
C MET A 1 -0.92 16.13 2.32
N ASP A 2 -0.66 15.08 1.56
CA ASP A 2 -0.61 13.72 2.11
C ASP A 2 0.68 13.48 2.90
N ALA A 3 0.70 12.40 3.69
CA ALA A 3 1.84 12.10 4.53
C ALA A 3 3.05 11.64 3.68
N ALA A 4 4.27 11.93 4.16
CA ALA A 4 5.48 11.52 3.47
C ALA A 4 5.75 10.01 3.70
N PRO A 5 6.36 9.31 2.72
CA PRO A 5 6.86 7.96 2.93
C PRO A 5 7.93 7.94 4.04
N PHE A 6 8.03 6.84 4.79
CA PHE A 6 9.10 6.64 5.78
C PHE A 6 9.62 5.21 5.76
N VAL A 7 10.85 5.00 6.24
CA VAL A 7 11.48 3.68 6.32
C VAL A 7 11.36 3.16 7.76
N THR A 8 10.90 1.93 7.93
CA THR A 8 10.83 1.26 9.24
C THR A 8 12.21 0.77 9.67
N GLU A 9 12.37 0.45 10.96
CA GLU A 9 13.57 -0.20 11.50
C GLU A 9 13.90 -1.54 10.79
N ALA A 10 12.89 -2.19 10.20
CA ALA A 10 13.04 -3.40 9.39
C ALA A 10 13.45 -3.13 7.93
N ASN A 11 13.96 -1.93 7.59
CA ASN A 11 14.32 -1.51 6.23
C ASN A 11 13.18 -1.67 5.21
N ARG A 12 11.92 -1.42 5.63
CA ARG A 12 10.76 -1.40 4.73
C ARG A 12 10.29 0.03 4.53
N THR A 13 10.15 0.46 3.28
CA THR A 13 9.52 1.74 2.95
C THR A 13 8.01 1.61 3.08
N LEU A 14 7.46 2.33 4.05
CA LEU A 14 6.03 2.50 4.25
C LEU A 14 5.58 3.80 3.61
N VAL A 15 4.45 3.74 2.94
CA VAL A 15 3.89 4.85 2.17
C VAL A 15 2.40 4.98 2.49
N PRO A 16 1.84 6.20 2.47
CA PRO A 16 0.41 6.36 2.58
C PRO A 16 -0.26 5.65 1.41
N ILE A 17 -1.15 4.71 1.72
CA ILE A 17 -1.73 3.84 0.71
C ILE A 17 -2.50 4.63 -0.35
N ARG A 18 -3.19 5.70 0.06
CA ARG A 18 -3.95 6.58 -0.84
C ARG A 18 -3.06 7.23 -1.88
N PHE A 19 -1.92 7.77 -1.44
CA PHE A 19 -0.99 8.49 -2.31
C PHE A 19 -0.51 7.61 -3.47
N VAL A 20 -0.08 6.38 -3.18
CA VAL A 20 0.43 5.47 -4.22
C VAL A 20 -0.69 4.93 -5.09
N SER A 21 -1.81 4.55 -4.49
CA SER A 21 -2.94 3.98 -5.24
C SER A 21 -3.52 5.00 -6.22
N GLU A 22 -3.76 6.23 -5.77
CA GLU A 22 -4.26 7.31 -6.65
C GLU A 22 -3.24 7.70 -7.73
N ALA A 23 -1.94 7.72 -7.40
CA ALA A 23 -0.89 7.97 -8.39
C ALA A 23 -0.83 6.88 -9.49
N LEU A 24 -1.26 5.66 -9.17
CA LEU A 24 -1.37 4.55 -10.12
C LEU A 24 -2.74 4.48 -10.83
N GLY A 25 -3.65 5.41 -10.53
CA GLY A 25 -4.97 5.50 -11.15
C GLY A 25 -6.08 4.73 -10.43
N ALA A 26 -5.78 4.13 -9.28
CA ALA A 26 -6.76 3.37 -8.50
C ALA A 26 -7.64 4.28 -7.64
N LYS A 27 -8.90 3.87 -7.44
CA LYS A 27 -9.83 4.52 -6.51
C LYS A 27 -9.62 3.97 -5.11
N VAL A 28 -9.66 4.84 -4.10
CA VAL A 28 -9.43 4.47 -2.70
C VAL A 28 -10.60 4.92 -1.84
N GLU A 29 -11.16 3.98 -1.08
CA GLU A 29 -12.27 4.19 -0.17
C GLU A 29 -11.92 3.72 1.24
N TRP A 30 -12.44 4.41 2.25
CA TRP A 30 -12.31 4.02 3.64
C TRP A 30 -13.65 3.50 4.15
N ASP A 31 -13.68 2.24 4.56
CA ASP A 31 -14.82 1.61 5.22
C ASP A 31 -14.61 1.70 6.73
N ALA A 32 -15.34 2.64 7.35
CA ALA A 32 -15.24 2.91 8.77
C ALA A 32 -15.91 1.82 9.63
N ASP A 33 -16.94 1.15 9.11
CA ASP A 33 -17.70 0.13 9.84
C ASP A 33 -16.85 -1.12 10.06
N ASN A 34 -16.07 -1.50 9.04
CA ASN A 34 -15.15 -2.65 9.11
C ASN A 34 -13.69 -2.26 9.42
N ARG A 35 -13.40 -0.94 9.52
CA ARG A 35 -12.04 -0.38 9.71
C ARG A 35 -11.04 -0.93 8.69
N GLN A 36 -11.36 -0.75 7.41
CA GLN A 36 -10.56 -1.25 6.29
C GLN A 36 -10.47 -0.24 5.15
N VAL A 37 -9.37 -0.29 4.40
CA VAL A 37 -9.20 0.46 3.16
C VAL A 37 -9.59 -0.44 2.00
N ILE A 38 -10.45 0.05 1.10
CA ILE A 38 -10.84 -0.63 -0.13
C ILE A 38 -10.20 0.12 -1.30
N ILE A 39 -9.54 -0.60 -2.19
CA ILE A 39 -8.89 -0.04 -3.38
C ILE A 39 -9.43 -0.78 -4.61
N GLU A 40 -9.81 -0.02 -5.62
CA GLU A 40 -10.37 -0.53 -6.87
C GLU A 40 -9.55 0.01 -8.04
N ASP A 41 -9.01 -0.89 -8.88
CA ASP A 41 -8.34 -0.56 -10.14
C ASP A 41 -8.77 -1.55 -11.23
N GLY A 42 -9.76 -1.18 -12.04
CA GLY A 42 -10.35 -2.07 -13.04
C GLY A 42 -10.92 -3.34 -12.40
N ASP A 43 -10.36 -4.49 -12.74
CA ASP A 43 -10.75 -5.81 -12.21
C ASP A 43 -10.03 -6.17 -10.89
N VAL A 44 -9.16 -5.30 -10.39
CA VAL A 44 -8.43 -5.50 -9.14
C VAL A 44 -9.16 -4.84 -7.98
N THR A 45 -9.48 -5.62 -6.96
CA THR A 45 -10.02 -5.16 -5.68
C THR A 45 -9.07 -5.57 -4.56
N ILE A 46 -8.60 -4.59 -3.80
CA ILE A 46 -7.78 -4.80 -2.61
C ILE A 46 -8.57 -4.36 -1.39
N VAL A 47 -8.75 -5.26 -0.43
CA VAL A 47 -9.32 -4.95 0.88
C VAL A 47 -8.22 -5.11 1.92
N LEU A 48 -7.91 -4.00 2.58
CA LEU A 48 -6.86 -3.91 3.58
C LEU A 48 -7.45 -3.62 4.96
N PRO A 49 -7.60 -4.64 5.81
CA PRO A 49 -7.94 -4.44 7.21
C PRO A 49 -6.78 -3.78 7.95
N ILE A 50 -7.08 -2.76 8.74
CA ILE A 50 -6.08 -2.04 9.55
C ILE A 50 -5.55 -2.92 10.68
N GLU A 51 -4.29 -2.70 11.08
CA GLU A 51 -3.61 -3.41 12.19
C GLU A 51 -3.50 -4.93 11.98
N THR A 52 -3.63 -5.38 10.73
CA THR A 52 -3.41 -6.77 10.35
C THR A 52 -2.14 -6.92 9.52
N ALA A 53 -1.57 -8.12 9.57
CA ALA A 53 -0.45 -8.53 8.71
C ALA A 53 -0.93 -9.23 7.43
N SER A 54 -2.20 -9.02 7.05
CA SER A 54 -2.84 -9.67 5.91
C SER A 54 -3.68 -8.69 5.11
N VAL A 55 -3.88 -9.02 3.85
CA VAL A 55 -4.62 -8.21 2.89
C VAL A 55 -5.35 -9.13 1.93
N ILE A 56 -6.51 -8.73 1.44
CA ILE A 56 -7.30 -9.52 0.51
C ILE A 56 -7.16 -8.87 -0.87
N VAL A 57 -6.67 -9.62 -1.85
CA VAL A 57 -6.55 -9.17 -3.24
C VAL A 57 -7.40 -10.09 -4.10
N ASN A 58 -8.43 -9.55 -4.76
CA ASN A 58 -9.39 -10.30 -5.57
C ASN A 58 -9.98 -11.52 -4.84
N GLY A 59 -10.33 -11.33 -3.56
CA GLY A 59 -10.87 -12.38 -2.70
C GLY A 59 -9.84 -13.37 -2.14
N GLN A 60 -8.56 -13.25 -2.50
CA GLN A 60 -7.48 -14.10 -1.97
C GLN A 60 -6.70 -13.39 -0.87
N THR A 61 -6.58 -14.01 0.30
CA THR A 61 -5.74 -13.50 1.39
C THR A 61 -4.26 -13.65 1.06
N LYS A 62 -3.52 -12.56 1.14
CA LYS A 62 -2.07 -12.48 1.04
C LYS A 62 -1.48 -11.97 2.35
N ALA A 63 -0.28 -12.42 2.68
CA ALA A 63 0.48 -11.88 3.81
C ALA A 63 1.19 -10.59 3.40
N LEU A 64 1.32 -9.66 4.34
CA LEU A 64 2.15 -8.47 4.18
C LEU A 64 3.53 -8.70 4.80
N ASP A 65 4.57 -8.24 4.11
CA ASP A 65 5.95 -8.26 4.64
C ASP A 65 6.15 -7.36 5.87
N ALA A 66 5.23 -6.41 6.10
CA ALA A 66 5.12 -5.63 7.32
C ALA A 66 3.65 -5.24 7.53
N PRO A 67 3.17 -5.19 8.79
CA PRO A 67 1.77 -4.89 9.08
C PRO A 67 1.38 -3.49 8.59
N ALA A 68 0.12 -3.34 8.16
CA ALA A 68 -0.43 -2.03 7.88
C ALA A 68 -0.58 -1.25 9.18
N THR A 69 -0.09 -0.01 9.20
CA THR A 69 -0.10 0.83 10.41
C THR A 69 -0.85 2.12 10.16
N ILE A 70 -1.55 2.63 11.17
CA ILE A 70 -2.06 4.00 11.14
C ILE A 70 -1.08 4.91 11.84
N ASN A 71 -0.66 5.96 11.16
CA ASN A 71 0.12 7.05 11.75
C ASN A 71 -0.49 8.37 11.29
N ASN A 72 -0.75 9.31 12.21
CA ASN A 72 -1.35 10.61 11.91
C ASN A 72 -2.64 10.53 11.05
N SER A 73 -3.53 9.58 11.36
CA SER A 73 -4.78 9.36 10.61
C SER A 73 -4.57 9.01 9.13
N ARG A 74 -3.43 8.38 8.81
CA ARG A 74 -3.10 7.85 7.49
C ARG A 74 -2.68 6.39 7.63
N THR A 75 -3.19 5.57 6.72
CA THR A 75 -2.81 4.16 6.62
C THR A 75 -1.54 4.03 5.80
N PHE A 76 -0.54 3.40 6.40
CA PHE A 76 0.75 3.12 5.83
C PHE A 76 0.89 1.64 5.51
N VAL A 77 1.36 1.35 4.29
CA VAL A 77 1.60 -0.02 3.81
C VAL A 77 2.96 -0.12 3.13
N PRO A 78 3.51 -1.35 3.02
CA PRO A 78 4.72 -1.57 2.24
C PRO A 78 4.52 -1.12 0.79
N LEU A 79 5.38 -0.23 0.31
CA LEU A 79 5.31 0.32 -1.04
C LEU A 79 5.26 -0.77 -2.12
N ARG A 80 6.12 -1.78 -1.97
CA ARG A 80 6.21 -2.91 -2.89
C ARG A 80 4.87 -3.62 -3.02
N PHE A 81 4.26 -3.95 -1.89
CA PHE A 81 2.99 -4.68 -1.87
C PHE A 81 1.90 -3.93 -2.63
N VAL A 82 1.66 -2.65 -2.32
CA VAL A 82 0.59 -1.89 -2.95
C VAL A 82 0.83 -1.71 -4.45
N SER A 83 2.09 -1.48 -4.85
CA SER A 83 2.43 -1.31 -6.26
C SER A 83 2.23 -2.60 -7.05
N GLU A 84 2.77 -3.73 -6.55
CA GLU A 84 2.63 -5.04 -7.19
C GLU A 84 1.18 -5.52 -7.23
N ALA A 85 0.42 -5.27 -6.16
CA ALA A 85 -1.00 -5.61 -6.10
C ALA A 85 -1.83 -4.84 -7.15
N LEU A 86 -1.41 -3.62 -7.51
CA LEU A 86 -2.01 -2.79 -8.55
C LEU A 86 -1.35 -3.00 -9.93
N GLY A 87 -0.51 -4.02 -10.08
CA GLY A 87 0.13 -4.37 -11.35
C GLY A 87 1.32 -3.50 -11.76
N ALA A 88 1.84 -2.68 -10.85
CA ALA A 88 3.07 -1.92 -11.06
C ALA A 88 4.31 -2.69 -10.56
N GLN A 89 5.42 -2.58 -11.28
CA GLN A 89 6.73 -3.08 -10.88
C GLN A 89 7.44 -2.05 -10.01
N VAL A 90 8.11 -2.51 -8.96
CA VAL A 90 8.93 -1.66 -8.07
C VAL A 90 10.39 -2.07 -8.15
N ASP A 91 11.21 -1.18 -8.71
CA ASP A 91 12.66 -1.35 -8.77
C ASP A 91 13.34 -0.47 -7.73
N TYR A 92 14.23 -1.07 -6.94
CA TYR A 92 15.02 -0.37 -5.93
C TYR A 92 16.48 -0.25 -6.37
N TYR A 93 16.97 0.98 -6.44
CA TYR A 93 18.36 1.29 -6.74
C TYR A 93 19.14 1.51 -5.45
N SER A 94 19.89 0.49 -5.01
CA SER A 94 20.64 0.52 -3.75
C SER A 94 21.73 1.59 -3.69
N THR A 95 22.28 2.00 -4.83
CA THR A 95 23.34 3.01 -4.95
C THR A 95 22.86 4.44 -4.75
N THR A 96 21.62 4.75 -5.13
CA THR A 96 21.02 6.10 -5.00
C THR A 96 19.90 6.16 -3.97
N GLN A 97 19.56 5.00 -3.37
CA GLN A 97 18.35 4.81 -2.55
C GLN A 97 17.08 5.25 -3.30
N GLY A 98 17.12 5.19 -4.64
CA GLY A 98 16.02 5.57 -5.52
C GLY A 98 15.02 4.42 -5.67
N ILE A 99 13.74 4.77 -5.79
CA ILE A 99 12.67 3.82 -6.09
C ILE A 99 12.04 4.24 -7.41
N THR A 100 11.90 3.30 -8.35
CA THR A 100 11.13 3.50 -9.58
C THR A 100 9.91 2.59 -9.56
N ILE A 101 8.77 3.16 -9.94
CA ILE A 101 7.50 2.45 -10.06
C ILE A 101 7.09 2.56 -11.52
N THR A 102 6.91 1.42 -12.18
CA THR A 102 6.56 1.34 -13.61
C THR A 102 5.33 0.47 -13.78
N ARG A 103 4.39 0.89 -14.63
CA ARG A 103 3.22 0.11 -15.04
C ARG A 103 3.35 -0.32 -16.49
#